data_AF-A0A6I9PQ76-F1
#
_entry.id   AF-A0A6I9PQ76-F1
#
_cell.length_a   1.000
_cell.length_b   1.000
_cell.length_c   1.000
_cell.angle_alpha   90.00
_cell.angle_beta   90.00
_cell.angle_gamma   90.00
#
_symmetry.space_group_name_H-M   'P 1'
#
loop_
_entity.id
_entity.type
_entity.pdbx_description
1 polymer ?
#
loop_
_entity_poly.entity_id
_entity_poly.type
_entity_poly.pdbx_seq_one_letter_code
_entity_poly.pdbx_strand_id
1 'polypeptide(L)'
;QKKKASLASLDPDALNVEVGDQVLVAGQKNGIVRYYGKTDFAPGYWFGVELDQATGKHDGSVFGVRYFSCLPKYGVFAPPSRVQR
;
A
#
# COMPACT_ATOMS: atom_id res chain seq x y z
N GLN A 1 15.18 18.19 -26.35
CA GLN A 1 15.62 18.12 -24.94
C GLN A 1 14.58 17.36 -24.14
N LYS A 2 14.99 16.35 -23.37
CA LYS A 2 14.13 15.37 -22.68
C LYS A 2 13.18 16.09 -21.70
N LYS A 3 11.86 16.00 -21.94
CA LYS A 3 10.83 16.42 -20.98
C LYS A 3 11.04 15.63 -19.69
N LYS A 4 11.40 16.30 -18.60
CA LYS A 4 11.17 15.77 -17.26
C LYS A 4 9.68 15.45 -17.20
N ALA A 5 9.34 14.17 -17.12
CA ALA A 5 7.98 13.76 -16.83
C ALA A 5 7.62 14.47 -15.52
N SER A 6 6.65 15.37 -15.59
CA SER A 6 6.03 15.98 -14.44
C SER A 6 5.70 14.85 -13.47
N LEU A 7 6.18 14.96 -12.23
CA LEU A 7 5.64 14.19 -11.12
C LEU A 7 4.15 14.51 -11.12
N ALA A 8 3.35 13.65 -11.74
CA ALA A 8 1.93 13.78 -11.76
C ALA A 8 1.51 13.81 -10.29
N SER A 9 0.90 14.92 -9.90
CA SER A 9 -0.19 14.92 -8.94
C SER A 9 -1.11 13.76 -9.30
N LEU A 10 -0.83 12.58 -8.73
CA LEU A 10 -1.73 11.45 -8.83
C LEU A 10 -2.83 11.76 -7.84
N ASP A 11 -3.92 12.30 -8.36
CA ASP A 11 -5.18 12.35 -7.64
C ASP A 11 -5.40 10.96 -6.99
N PRO A 12 -5.74 10.88 -5.70
CA PRO A 12 -6.02 9.62 -5.03
C PRO A 12 -7.16 8.83 -5.72
N ASP A 13 -7.99 9.52 -6.49
CA ASP A 13 -9.06 8.99 -7.36
C ASP A 13 -8.52 8.21 -8.57
N ALA A 14 -7.31 8.54 -9.07
CA ALA A 14 -6.81 8.03 -10.35
C ALA A 14 -6.32 6.58 -10.32
N LEU A 15 -6.18 5.97 -9.13
CA LEU A 15 -5.82 4.55 -9.02
C LEU A 15 -7.03 3.63 -8.92
N ASN A 16 -8.23 4.12 -8.59
CA ASN A 16 -9.46 3.33 -8.47
C ASN A 16 -9.26 1.98 -7.73
N VAL A 17 -8.34 1.95 -6.76
CA VAL A 17 -8.01 0.80 -5.91
C VAL A 17 -8.72 0.99 -4.58
N GLU A 18 -9.51 0.00 -4.19
CA GLU A 18 -10.34 0.03 -2.98
C GLU A 18 -9.93 -1.06 -1.99
N VAL A 19 -10.38 -0.93 -0.74
CA VAL A 19 -10.19 -1.99 0.26
C VAL A 19 -10.95 -3.24 -0.21
N GLY A 20 -10.24 -4.38 -0.25
CA GLY A 20 -10.74 -5.64 -0.78
C GLY A 20 -10.18 -6.01 -2.16
N ASP A 21 -9.57 -5.06 -2.87
CA ASP A 21 -8.96 -5.33 -4.18
C ASP A 21 -7.70 -6.17 -4.07
N GLN A 22 -7.52 -7.07 -5.04
CA GLN A 22 -6.21 -7.67 -5.30
C GLN A 22 -5.32 -6.66 -6.02
N VAL A 23 -4.07 -6.56 -5.56
CA VAL A 23 -3.08 -5.63 -6.07
C VAL A 23 -1.68 -6.26 -6.12
N LEU A 24 -0.85 -5.70 -6.99
CA LEU A 24 0.57 -5.96 -7.08
C LEU A 24 1.37 -4.80 -6.45
N VAL A 25 2.09 -5.10 -5.38
CA VAL A 25 2.94 -4.15 -4.67
C VAL A 25 4.37 -4.18 -5.24
N ALA A 26 4.87 -3.01 -5.63
CA ALA A 26 6.20 -2.79 -6.20
C ALA A 26 6.55 -3.72 -7.38
N GLY A 27 5.54 -4.18 -8.13
CA GLY A 27 5.73 -5.06 -9.29
C GLY A 27 6.10 -6.51 -8.96
N GLN A 28 6.08 -6.92 -7.69
CA GLN A 28 6.59 -8.24 -7.29
C GLN A 28 5.73 -8.99 -6.27
N LYS A 29 4.94 -8.30 -5.44
CA LYS A 29 4.25 -8.93 -4.31
C LYS A 29 2.74 -8.79 -4.46
N ASN A 30 2.04 -9.89 -4.69
CA ASN A 30 0.59 -9.93 -4.73
C ASN A 30 0.00 -9.89 -3.31
N GLY A 31 -1.14 -9.23 -3.19
CA GLY A 31 -1.90 -9.19 -1.95
C GLY A 31 -3.24 -8.49 -2.11
N ILE A 32 -3.95 -8.35 -0.99
CA ILE A 32 -5.26 -7.73 -0.89
C ILE A 32 -5.15 -6.44 -0.09
N VAL A 33 -5.74 -5.35 -0.59
CA VAL A 33 -5.82 -4.10 0.16
C VAL A 33 -6.72 -4.29 1.37
N ARG A 34 -6.19 -4.02 2.56
CA ARG A 34 -6.92 -4.05 3.83
C ARG A 34 -7.10 -2.69 4.47
N TYR A 35 -6.35 -1.69 4.01
CA TYR A 35 -6.38 -0.34 4.54
C TYR A 35 -6.01 0.68 3.46
N TYR A 36 -6.70 1.81 3.45
CA TYR A 36 -6.31 2.99 2.68
C TYR A 36 -6.55 4.24 3.52
N GLY A 37 -5.49 5.02 3.79
CA GLY A 37 -5.61 6.17 4.68
C GLY A 37 -4.27 6.79 5.10
N LYS A 38 -4.35 7.78 5.98
CA LYS A 38 -3.19 8.42 6.61
C LYS A 38 -2.65 7.54 7.75
N THR A 39 -1.34 7.59 7.99
CA THR A 39 -0.71 6.80 9.04
C THR A 39 0.10 7.67 10.00
N ASP A 40 0.31 7.17 11.21
CA ASP A 40 1.08 7.88 12.24
C ASP A 40 2.59 7.76 12.00
N PHE A 41 3.03 6.78 11.21
CA PHE A 41 4.45 6.51 10.98
C PHE A 41 5.03 7.31 9.81
N ALA A 42 4.21 7.80 8.87
CA ALA A 42 4.68 8.58 7.73
C ALA A 42 3.57 9.46 7.14
N PRO A 43 3.92 10.66 6.62
CA PRO A 43 2.94 11.53 5.97
C PRO A 43 2.40 10.94 4.67
N GLY A 44 1.24 11.44 4.24
CA GLY A 44 0.56 11.04 3.01
C GLY A 44 -0.42 9.88 3.18
N TYR A 45 -1.02 9.45 2.07
CA TYR A 45 -1.89 8.28 2.02
C TYR A 45 -1.07 7.02 1.75
N TRP A 46 -1.47 5.94 2.39
CA TRP A 46 -0.82 4.64 2.30
C TRP A 46 -1.86 3.55 2.11
N PHE A 47 -1.51 2.58 1.27
CA PHE A 47 -2.21 1.31 1.20
C PHE A 47 -1.58 0.33 2.17
N GLY A 48 -2.37 -0.19 3.09
CA GLY A 48 -2.04 -1.37 3.86
C GLY A 48 -2.52 -2.61 3.11
N VAL A 49 -1.59 -3.48 2.76
CA VAL A 49 -1.84 -4.68 1.95
C VAL A 49 -1.48 -5.91 2.77
N GLU A 50 -2.40 -6.86 2.81
CA GLU A 50 -2.15 -8.23 3.26
C GLU A 50 -1.62 -9.02 2.06
N LEU A 51 -0.35 -9.42 2.11
CA LEU A 51 0.30 -10.18 1.05
C LEU A 51 -0.14 -11.64 1.06
N ASP A 52 -0.08 -12.31 -0.09
CA ASP A 52 -0.42 -13.73 -0.18
C ASP A 52 0.64 -14.64 0.49
N GLN A 53 1.86 -14.12 0.68
CA GLN A 53 3.00 -14.83 1.25
C GLN A 53 3.63 -14.04 2.39
N ALA A 54 4.31 -14.74 3.30
CA ALA A 54 4.99 -14.21 4.49
C ALA A 54 6.27 -13.37 4.18
N THR A 55 6.17 -12.45 3.22
CA THR A 55 7.25 -11.58 2.72
C THR A 55 7.04 -10.10 3.08
N GLY A 56 6.04 -9.82 3.90
CA GLY A 56 5.72 -8.52 4.47
C GLY A 56 6.60 -8.19 5.67
N LYS A 57 6.24 -7.11 6.37
CA LYS A 57 7.02 -6.53 7.46
C LYS A 57 6.31 -6.60 8.81
N HIS A 58 4.98 -6.65 8.82
CA HIS A 58 4.17 -6.58 10.02
C HIS A 58 2.94 -7.49 9.90
N ASP A 59 2.08 -7.45 10.92
CA ASP A 59 0.82 -8.18 11.07
C ASP A 59 -0.40 -7.24 10.94
N GLY A 60 -0.23 -6.12 10.23
CA GLY A 60 -1.21 -5.02 10.15
C GLY A 60 -1.08 -3.94 11.24
N SER A 61 -0.12 -4.07 12.16
CA SER A 61 0.25 -3.02 13.12
C SER A 61 1.63 -2.42 12.86
N VAL A 62 1.81 -1.12 13.15
CA VAL A 62 3.11 -0.43 13.06
C VAL A 62 3.25 0.50 14.26
N PHE A 63 4.36 0.40 15.00
CA PHE A 63 4.63 1.15 16.23
C PHE A 63 3.49 1.10 17.28
N GLY A 64 2.85 -0.05 17.43
CA GLY A 64 1.77 -0.26 18.41
C GLY A 64 0.39 0.19 17.96
N VAL A 65 0.27 0.89 16.81
CA VAL A 65 -1.01 1.28 16.22
C VAL A 65 -1.47 0.21 15.22
N ARG A 66 -2.71 -0.25 15.35
CA ARG A 66 -3.31 -1.24 14.44
C ARG A 66 -4.15 -0.55 13.37
N TYR A 67 -3.82 -0.84 12.11
CA TYR A 67 -4.53 -0.31 10.94
C TYR A 67 -5.40 -1.38 10.28
N PHE A 68 -4.92 -2.63 10.25
CA PHE A 68 -5.64 -3.81 9.80
C PHE A 68 -5.13 -5.06 10.51
N SER A 69 -5.69 -6.23 10.23
CA SER A 69 -5.25 -7.51 10.80
C SER A 69 -4.88 -8.50 9.70
N CYS A 70 -3.73 -9.14 9.85
CA CYS A 70 -3.28 -10.24 9.02
C CYS A 70 -2.27 -11.09 9.80
N LEU A 71 -1.80 -12.20 9.19
CA LEU A 71 -0.76 -13.02 9.80
C LEU A 71 0.59 -12.26 9.96
N PRO A 72 1.45 -12.66 10.92
CA PRO A 72 2.78 -12.07 11.07
C PRO A 72 3.60 -12.18 9.79
N LYS A 73 4.21 -11.07 9.37
CA LYS A 73 4.98 -10.94 8.11
C LYS A 73 4.12 -10.99 6.84
N TYR A 74 2.81 -10.75 6.91
CA TYR A 74 1.96 -10.63 5.73
C TYR A 74 1.62 -9.17 5.42
N GLY A 75 1.65 -8.28 6.40
CA GLY A 75 1.32 -6.88 6.22
C GLY A 75 2.46 -6.08 5.59
N VAL A 76 2.12 -5.23 4.62
CA VAL A 76 3.00 -4.19 4.10
C VAL A 76 2.24 -2.88 3.90
N PHE A 77 2.93 -1.77 4.13
CA PHE A 77 2.48 -0.45 3.70
C PHE A 77 3.22 0.00 2.44
N ALA A 78 2.47 0.47 1.45
CA ALA A 78 3.02 1.00 0.21
C ALA A 78 2.34 2.34 -0.17
N PRO A 79 3.09 3.31 -0.69
CA PRO A 79 2.49 4.51 -1.25
C PRO A 79 1.71 4.16 -2.52
N PRO A 80 0.73 4.99 -2.92
CA PRO A 80 -0.07 4.77 -4.13
C PRO A 80 0.76 4.52 -5.39
N SER A 81 1.91 5.18 -5.53
CA SER A 81 2.84 4.99 -6.66
C SER A 81 3.46 3.60 -6.78
N ARG A 82 3.28 2.73 -5.77
CA ARG A 82 3.81 1.36 -5.74
C ARG A 82 2.70 0.30 -5.68
N VAL A 83 1.45 0.67 -5.88
CA VAL A 83 0.31 -0.24 -5.88
C VAL A 83 -0.33 -0.21 -7.26
N GLN A 84 -0.53 -1.39 -7.83
CA GLN A 84 -1.15 -1.59 -9.14
C GLN A 84 -2.26 -2.62 -8.98
N ARG A 85 -3.40 -2.43 -9.65
CA ARG A 85 -4.45 -3.45 -9.75
C ARG A 85 -4.04 -4.52 -10.77
#